data_AF-A0A842YG30-F1
#
_entry.id   AF-A0A842YG30-F1
#
_cell.length_a   1.000
_cell.length_b   1.000
_cell.length_c   1.000
_cell.angle_alpha   90.00
_cell.angle_beta   90.00
_cell.angle_gamma   90.00
#
_symmetry.space_group_name_H-M   'P 1'
#
loop_
_entity.id
_entity.type
_entity.pdbx_description
1 polymer ?
#
loop_
_entity_poly.entity_id
_entity_poly.type
_entity_poly.pdbx_seq_one_letter_code
_entity_poly.pdbx_strand_id
1 'polypeptide(L)'
;PYGMADQIIAMEATEALRYIEYLKIDGSVIMNTRLMHPVIETSTIVNKRRENLPYITLEQITGQLSKVTKNIKTIDANSIAAESGNPRTENIVLLGAASRTHGFPLSRDQLIEAVKKIVPERTIDANIKAFSLGEEA
;
A
#
# COMPACT_ATOMS: atom_id res chain seq x y z
N PRO A 1 -17.17 5.63 -5.58
CA PRO A 1 -18.24 4.64 -5.88
C PRO A 1 -17.62 3.32 -6.32
N TYR A 2 -18.38 2.22 -6.33
CA TYR A 2 -17.89 0.93 -6.86
C TYR A 2 -17.45 1.06 -8.32
N GLY A 3 -16.32 0.44 -8.65
CA GLY A 3 -15.74 0.45 -10.00
C GLY A 3 -15.29 1.81 -10.54
N MET A 4 -15.11 2.83 -9.69
CA MET A 4 -14.77 4.20 -10.12
C MET A 4 -13.44 4.73 -9.59
N ALA A 5 -12.77 4.03 -8.66
CA ALA A 5 -11.48 4.47 -8.16
C ALA A 5 -10.42 4.29 -9.24
N ASP A 6 -9.70 5.36 -9.56
CA ASP A 6 -8.55 5.30 -10.46
C ASP A 6 -7.37 4.56 -9.83
N GLN A 7 -7.22 4.66 -8.50
CA GLN A 7 -6.15 4.02 -7.76
C GLN A 7 -6.63 3.54 -6.39
N ILE A 8 -6.06 2.42 -5.94
CA ILE A 8 -6.09 1.97 -4.55
C ILE A 8 -4.67 2.11 -4.00
N ILE A 9 -4.52 2.83 -2.89
CA ILE A 9 -3.29 2.90 -2.11
C ILE A 9 -3.58 2.20 -0.79
N ALA A 10 -2.82 1.16 -0.47
CA ALA A 10 -3.09 0.30 0.69
C ALA A 10 -1.84 0.06 1.54
N MET A 11 -2.00 0.19 2.86
CA MET A 11 -0.94 -0.02 3.85
C MET A 11 -0.63 -1.50 4.09
N GLU A 12 -1.50 -2.38 3.59
CA GLU A 12 -1.42 -3.84 3.71
C GLU A 12 -1.97 -4.49 2.43
N ALA A 13 -1.44 -5.65 2.07
CA ALA A 13 -1.94 -6.40 0.92
C ALA A 13 -3.39 -6.88 1.13
N THR A 14 -3.76 -7.25 2.36
CA THR A 14 -5.15 -7.66 2.68
C THR A 14 -6.13 -6.49 2.61
N GLU A 15 -5.69 -5.26 2.87
CA GLU A 15 -6.49 -4.04 2.66
C GLU A 15 -6.76 -3.79 1.18
N ALA A 16 -5.74 -3.92 0.33
CA ALA A 16 -5.91 -3.78 -1.12
C ALA A 16 -6.97 -4.74 -1.66
N LEU A 17 -6.90 -6.02 -1.25
CA LEU A 17 -7.88 -7.03 -1.65
C LEU A 17 -9.28 -6.72 -1.11
N ARG A 18 -9.39 -6.23 0.12
CA ARG A 18 -10.68 -5.90 0.75
C ARG A 18 -11.45 -4.83 -0.02
N TYR A 19 -10.75 -3.86 -0.60
CA TYR A 19 -11.36 -2.73 -1.31
C TYR A 19 -11.29 -2.82 -2.84
N ILE A 20 -10.89 -3.96 -3.41
CA ILE A 20 -10.67 -4.09 -4.86
C ILE A 20 -11.94 -3.81 -5.69
N GLU A 21 -13.13 -4.03 -5.14
CA GLU A 21 -14.42 -3.75 -5.78
C GLU A 21 -14.65 -2.26 -6.11
N TYR A 22 -13.90 -1.36 -5.49
CA TYR A 22 -13.96 0.08 -5.80
C TYR A 22 -13.13 0.43 -7.02
N LEU A 23 -12.16 -0.39 -7.42
CA LEU A 23 -11.24 -0.11 -8.51
C LEU A 23 -11.94 -0.27 -9.88
N LYS A 24 -11.67 0.66 -10.79
CA LYS A 24 -12.01 0.49 -12.21
C LYS A 24 -11.11 -0.56 -12.89
N ILE A 25 -11.52 -1.09 -14.04
CA ILE A 25 -10.81 -2.18 -14.77
C ILE A 25 -9.33 -1.84 -15.10
N ASP A 26 -9.04 -0.58 -15.40
CA ASP A 26 -7.72 -0.07 -15.77
C ASP A 26 -7.03 0.67 -14.61
N GLY A 27 -7.64 0.70 -13.43
CA GLY A 27 -7.10 1.36 -12.25
C GLY A 27 -5.86 0.66 -11.71
N SER A 28 -5.07 1.36 -10.90
CA SER A 28 -3.84 0.81 -10.31
C SER A 28 -4.00 0.49 -8.83
N VAL A 29 -3.23 -0.50 -8.36
CA VAL A 29 -3.09 -0.85 -6.96
C VAL A 29 -1.64 -0.58 -6.57
N ILE A 30 -1.43 0.23 -5.55
CA ILE A 30 -0.14 0.48 -4.91
C ILE A 30 -0.29 0.00 -3.48
N MET A 31 0.41 -1.08 -3.12
CA MET A 31 0.24 -1.68 -1.80
C MET A 31 1.57 -2.02 -1.14
N ASN A 32 1.58 -1.92 0.18
CA ASN A 32 2.64 -2.51 0.98
C ASN A 32 2.54 -4.04 0.95
N THR A 33 3.68 -4.74 0.99
CA THR A 33 3.73 -6.22 1.06
C THR A 33 3.31 -6.78 2.42
N ARG A 34 3.13 -5.91 3.44
CA ARG A 34 2.65 -6.28 4.77
C ARG A 34 1.35 -7.07 4.71
N LEU A 35 1.32 -8.18 5.44
CA LEU A 35 0.14 -9.01 5.65
C LEU A 35 -0.38 -8.83 7.08
N MET A 36 -1.59 -8.30 7.23
CA MET A 36 -2.37 -8.47 8.45
C MET A 36 -3.56 -9.38 8.19
N HIS A 37 -3.54 -10.52 8.88
CA HIS A 37 -4.58 -11.55 8.77
C HIS A 37 -5.87 -11.07 9.42
N PRO A 38 -7.02 -11.12 8.71
CA PRO A 38 -8.31 -10.75 9.29
C PRO A 38 -8.65 -11.63 10.50
N VAL A 39 -9.34 -11.05 11.49
CA VAL A 39 -9.76 -11.78 12.70
C VAL A 39 -10.57 -13.04 12.37
N ILE A 40 -11.38 -13.00 11.31
CA ILE A 40 -12.19 -14.14 10.84
C ILE A 40 -11.29 -15.29 10.33
N GLU A 41 -10.23 -14.97 9.60
CA GLU A 41 -9.26 -15.96 9.12
C GLU A 41 -8.55 -16.63 10.31
N THR A 42 -8.00 -15.82 11.21
CA THR A 42 -7.34 -16.30 12.43
C THR A 42 -8.29 -17.14 13.28
N SER A 43 -9.53 -16.71 13.48
CA SER A 43 -10.54 -17.46 14.22
C SER A 43 -10.86 -18.80 13.57
N THR A 44 -10.97 -18.85 12.24
CA THR A 44 -11.22 -20.07 11.48
C THR A 44 -10.08 -21.07 11.66
N ILE A 45 -8.83 -20.62 11.51
CA ILE A 45 -7.64 -21.47 11.66
C ILE A 45 -7.55 -22.03 13.10
N VAL A 46 -7.79 -21.20 14.11
CA VAL A 46 -7.76 -21.61 15.53
C VAL A 46 -8.86 -22.64 15.84
N ASN A 47 -10.10 -22.39 15.40
CA ASN A 47 -11.23 -23.28 15.63
C ASN A 47 -11.07 -24.61 14.89
N LYS A 48 -10.47 -24.59 13.70
CA LYS A 48 -10.22 -25.75 12.84
C LYS A 48 -8.77 -26.23 12.88
N ARG A 49 -8.08 -26.07 14.02
CA ARG A 49 -6.65 -26.39 14.15
C ARG A 49 -6.24 -27.78 13.67
N ARG A 50 -7.14 -28.77 13.70
CA ARG A 50 -6.89 -30.14 13.21
C ARG A 50 -6.81 -30.26 11.68
N GLU A 51 -7.31 -29.27 10.96
CA GLU A 51 -7.34 -29.23 9.49
C GLU A 51 -6.06 -28.61 8.89
N ASN A 52 -5.14 -28.09 9.71
CA ASN A 52 -3.88 -27.46 9.27
C ASN A 52 -4.06 -26.43 8.13
N LEU A 53 -5.11 -25.61 8.23
CA LEU A 53 -5.40 -24.58 7.24
C LEU A 53 -4.29 -23.52 7.23
N PRO A 54 -3.71 -23.19 6.06
CA PRO A 54 -2.71 -22.13 5.95
C PRO A 54 -3.37 -20.75 6.01
N TYR A 55 -2.62 -19.75 6.47
CA TYR A 55 -2.96 -18.35 6.26
C TYR A 55 -2.82 -17.97 4.77
N ILE A 56 -3.62 -17.00 4.33
CA ILE A 56 -3.53 -16.42 3.00
C ILE A 56 -2.15 -15.81 2.76
N THR A 57 -1.57 -16.09 1.61
CA THR A 57 -0.25 -15.59 1.22
C THR A 57 -0.35 -14.32 0.38
N LEU A 58 0.74 -13.56 0.32
CA LEU A 58 0.86 -12.42 -0.58
C LEU A 58 0.62 -12.83 -2.05
N GLU A 59 1.14 -13.99 -2.45
CA GLU A 59 0.95 -14.55 -3.80
C GLU A 59 -0.52 -14.85 -4.10
N GLN A 60 -1.25 -15.40 -3.14
CA GLN A 60 -2.69 -15.62 -3.31
C GLN A 60 -3.44 -14.30 -3.45
N ILE A 61 -3.07 -13.29 -2.67
CA ILE A 61 -3.66 -11.94 -2.75
C ILE A 61 -3.38 -11.31 -4.11
N THR A 62 -2.11 -11.25 -4.55
CA THR A 62 -1.76 -10.70 -5.86
C THR A 62 -2.42 -11.48 -6.99
N GLY A 63 -2.55 -12.81 -6.84
CA GLY A 63 -3.31 -13.67 -7.75
C GLY A 63 -4.80 -13.32 -7.84
N GLN A 64 -5.45 -12.88 -6.76
CA GLN A 64 -6.83 -12.38 -6.85
C GLN A 64 -6.90 -10.99 -7.45
N LEU A 65 -6.03 -10.07 -7.02
CA LEU A 65 -5.98 -8.70 -7.54
C LEU A 65 -5.75 -8.68 -9.05
N SER A 66 -4.89 -9.57 -9.57
CA SER A 66 -4.55 -9.67 -10.99
C SER A 66 -5.72 -10.09 -11.89
N LYS A 67 -6.80 -10.62 -11.31
CA LYS A 67 -8.06 -10.89 -12.04
C LYS A 67 -8.85 -9.62 -12.33
N VAL A 68 -8.58 -8.53 -11.61
CA VAL A 68 -9.28 -7.24 -11.74
C VAL A 68 -8.44 -6.24 -12.54
N THR A 69 -7.15 -6.11 -12.22
CA THR A 69 -6.24 -5.18 -12.91
C THR A 69 -4.85 -5.79 -13.11
N LYS A 70 -4.16 -5.37 -14.17
CA LYS A 70 -2.73 -5.69 -14.39
C LYS A 70 -1.79 -4.68 -13.74
N ASN A 71 -2.31 -3.54 -13.27
CA ASN A 71 -1.53 -2.41 -12.78
C ASN A 71 -1.30 -2.54 -11.26
N ILE A 72 -0.53 -3.56 -10.85
CA ILE A 72 -0.27 -3.83 -9.43
C ILE A 72 1.19 -3.52 -9.12
N LYS A 73 1.41 -2.61 -8.16
CA LYS A 73 2.71 -2.27 -7.60
C LYS A 73 2.76 -2.71 -6.15
N THR A 74 3.65 -3.65 -5.84
CA THR A 74 3.94 -4.11 -4.48
C THR A 74 5.23 -3.50 -3.99
N ILE A 75 5.23 -2.98 -2.77
CA ILE A 75 6.36 -2.25 -2.20
C ILE A 75 6.60 -2.77 -0.78
N ASP A 76 7.85 -3.03 -0.42
CA ASP A 76 8.20 -3.21 0.99
C ASP A 76 8.38 -1.84 1.65
N ALA A 77 7.24 -1.18 1.91
CA ALA A 77 7.23 0.18 2.44
C ALA A 77 7.82 0.24 3.86
N ASN A 78 7.73 -0.87 4.59
CA ASN A 78 8.34 -1.08 5.89
C ASN A 78 9.86 -0.91 5.86
N SER A 79 10.53 -1.67 4.98
CA SER A 79 11.99 -1.62 4.83
C SER A 79 12.44 -0.25 4.33
N ILE A 80 11.76 0.30 3.32
CA ILE A 80 12.10 1.62 2.76
C ILE A 80 11.91 2.75 3.80
N ALA A 81 10.86 2.70 4.62
CA ALA A 81 10.65 3.67 5.69
C ALA A 81 11.78 3.61 6.74
N ALA A 82 12.26 2.40 7.08
CA ALA A 82 13.40 2.25 7.97
C ALA A 82 14.67 2.87 7.37
N GLU A 83 14.93 2.69 6.07
CA GLU A 83 16.04 3.33 5.35
C GLU A 83 15.94 4.86 5.31
N SER A 84 14.71 5.39 5.39
CA SER A 84 14.45 6.83 5.48
C SER A 84 14.87 7.44 6.83
N GLY A 85 15.22 6.61 7.81
CA GLY A 85 15.60 7.02 9.17
C GLY A 85 14.42 7.15 10.13
N ASN A 86 13.19 6.83 9.68
CA ASN A 86 12.01 6.81 10.53
C ASN A 86 11.03 5.74 10.04
N PRO A 87 10.88 4.59 10.73
CA PRO A 87 10.00 3.51 10.31
C PRO A 87 8.51 3.88 10.29
N ARG A 88 8.12 5.06 10.79
CA ARG A 88 6.73 5.55 10.74
C ARG A 88 6.39 6.27 9.42
N THR A 89 7.30 6.32 8.45
CA THR A 89 7.12 7.03 7.17
C THR A 89 6.57 6.15 6.05
N GLU A 90 6.10 4.93 6.34
CA GLU A 90 5.55 3.98 5.35
C GLU A 90 4.47 4.59 4.45
N ASN A 91 3.53 5.36 5.03
CA ASN A 91 2.47 6.03 4.26
C ASN A 91 3.05 7.02 3.25
N ILE A 92 4.18 7.65 3.57
CA ILE A 92 4.86 8.60 2.70
C ILE A 92 5.64 7.88 1.60
N VAL A 93 6.22 6.71 1.87
CA VAL A 93 6.79 5.83 0.84
C VAL A 93 5.71 5.45 -0.18
N LEU A 94 4.54 4.98 0.28
CA LEU A 94 3.44 4.62 -0.62
C LEU A 94 2.90 5.83 -1.40
N LEU A 95 2.84 7.01 -0.78
CA LEU A 95 2.45 8.25 -1.46
C LEU A 95 3.45 8.62 -2.58
N GLY A 96 4.76 8.51 -2.31
CA GLY A 96 5.80 8.71 -3.30
C GLY A 96 5.62 7.79 -4.50
N ALA A 97 5.43 6.49 -4.25
CA ALA A 97 5.21 5.51 -5.30
C ALA A 97 3.93 5.76 -6.10
N ALA A 98 2.83 6.05 -5.41
CA ALA A 98 1.56 6.39 -6.05
C ALA A 98 1.69 7.63 -6.93
N SER A 99 2.48 8.64 -6.53
CA SER A 99 2.68 9.86 -7.31
C SER A 99 3.34 9.64 -8.68
N ARG A 100 4.03 8.51 -8.87
CA ARG A 100 4.70 8.14 -10.13
C ARG A 100 3.81 7.34 -11.09
N THR A 101 2.62 6.96 -10.64
CA THR A 101 1.68 6.24 -11.48
C THR A 101 0.99 7.17 -12.48
N HIS A 102 0.53 6.60 -13.60
CA HIS A 102 -0.11 7.37 -14.65
C HIS A 102 -1.42 8.02 -14.15
N GLY A 103 -1.62 9.30 -14.48
CA GLY A 103 -2.85 10.02 -14.14
C GLY A 103 -2.92 10.54 -12.70
N PHE A 104 -1.85 10.49 -11.91
CA PHE A 104 -1.85 11.08 -10.57
C PHE A 104 -2.07 12.61 -10.65
N PRO A 105 -3.02 13.19 -9.90
CA PRO A 105 -3.53 14.54 -10.19
C PRO A 105 -2.70 15.68 -9.63
N LEU A 106 -1.67 15.40 -8.81
CA LEU A 106 -0.85 16.41 -8.13
C LEU A 106 0.60 16.33 -8.57
N SER A 107 1.28 17.47 -8.63
CA SER A 107 2.71 17.51 -8.89
C SER A 107 3.51 17.06 -7.67
N ARG A 108 4.75 16.62 -7.92
CA ARG A 108 5.74 16.32 -6.88
C ARG A 108 5.85 17.47 -5.87
N ASP A 109 6.00 18.70 -6.34
CA ASP A 109 6.18 19.86 -5.46
C ASP A 109 4.96 20.11 -4.57
N GLN A 110 3.74 19.95 -5.11
CA GLN A 110 2.51 20.07 -4.32
C GLN A 110 2.46 19.03 -3.20
N LEU A 111 2.86 17.79 -3.48
CA LEU A 111 2.90 16.71 -2.49
C LEU A 111 3.96 16.96 -1.42
N ILE A 112 5.17 17.35 -1.83
CA ILE A 112 6.28 17.66 -0.92
C ILE A 112 5.89 18.80 0.02
N GLU A 113 5.28 19.87 -0.50
CA GLU A 113 4.80 20.99 0.32
C GLU A 113 3.66 20.57 1.27
N ALA A 114 2.76 19.69 0.84
CA ALA A 114 1.74 19.12 1.72
C ALA A 114 2.36 18.29 2.85
N VAL A 115 3.34 17.44 2.54
CA VAL A 115 4.06 16.63 3.53
C VAL A 115 4.70 17.54 4.59
N LYS A 116 5.47 18.55 4.18
CA LYS A 116 6.13 19.49 5.11
C LYS A 116 5.15 20.21 6.05
N LYS A 117 3.94 20.51 5.58
CA LYS A 117 2.90 21.20 6.37
C LYS A 117 2.23 20.31 7.40
N ILE A 118 2.14 18.99 7.15
CA ILE A 118 1.36 18.06 7.97
C ILE A 118 2.24 17.33 8.98
N VAL A 119 3.46 16.96 8.60
CA VAL A 119 4.33 16.15 9.47
C VAL A 119 4.99 17.03 10.54
N PRO A 120 5.33 16.48 11.72
CA PRO A 120 6.09 17.22 12.73
C PRO A 120 7.41 17.74 12.17
N GLU A 121 7.76 18.99 12.51
CA GLU A 121 8.93 19.70 11.98
C GLU A 121 10.22 18.87 12.06
N ARG A 122 10.48 18.24 13.22
CA ARG A 122 11.65 17.37 13.46
C ARG A 122 11.73 16.12 12.57
N THR A 123 10.67 15.80 11.83
CA THR A 123 10.58 14.60 10.98
C THR A 123 10.53 14.92 9.49
N ILE A 124 10.55 16.21 9.10
CA ILE A 124 10.42 16.62 7.71
C ILE A 124 11.43 15.89 6.82
N ASP A 125 12.72 15.93 7.16
CA ASP A 125 13.78 15.34 6.34
C ASP A 125 13.58 13.83 6.11
N ALA A 126 13.21 13.09 7.16
CA ALA A 126 12.95 11.66 7.07
C ALA A 126 11.72 11.35 6.19
N ASN A 127 10.69 12.20 6.21
CA ASN A 127 9.51 12.05 5.35
C ASN A 127 9.81 12.43 3.90
N ILE A 128 10.58 13.50 3.65
CA ILE A 128 10.99 13.88 2.28
C ILE A 128 11.89 12.80 1.66
N LYS A 129 12.79 12.22 2.45
CA LYS A 129 13.59 11.06 2.03
C LYS A 129 12.70 9.86 1.73
N ALA A 130 11.75 9.53 2.61
CA ALA A 130 10.80 8.43 2.38
C ALA A 130 9.97 8.61 1.11
N PHE A 131 9.52 9.84 0.83
CA PHE A 131 8.77 10.15 -0.38
C PHE A 131 9.62 9.88 -1.62
N SER A 132 10.88 10.33 -1.61
CA SER A 132 11.78 10.17 -2.75
C SER A 132 12.15 8.70 -2.99
N LEU A 133 12.44 7.95 -1.92
CA LEU A 133 12.65 6.50 -2.03
C LEU A 133 11.39 5.77 -2.53
N GLY A 134 10.21 6.23 -2.12
CA GLY A 134 8.94 5.73 -2.63
C GLY A 134 8.75 5.95 -4.12
N GLU A 135 9.17 7.09 -4.67
CA GLU A 135 9.11 7.32 -6.12
C GLU A 135 10.06 6.42 -6.93
N GLU A 136 11.19 6.04 -6.34
CA GLU A 136 12.19 5.17 -6.96
C GLU A 136 11.79 3.68 -6.90
N ALA A 137 10.90 3.32 -5.97
CA ALA A 137 10.46 1.95 -5.70
C ALA A 137 9.57 1.38 -6.81
#